data_AF-A0A4S4MWZ7-F1
#
_entry.id   AF-A0A4S4MWZ7-F1
#
_cell.length_a   1.000
_cell.length_b   1.000
_cell.length_c   1.000
_cell.angle_alpha   90.00
_cell.angle_beta   90.00
_cell.angle_gamma   90.00
#
_symmetry.space_group_name_H-M   'P 1'
#
loop_
_entity.id
_entity.type
_entity.pdbx_description
1 polymer ?
#
loop_
_entity_poly.entity_id
_entity_poly.type
_entity_poly.pdbx_seq_one_letter_code
_entity_poly.pdbx_strand_id
1 'polypeptide(L)'
;MTGMPYSLPPDTYDGYVYCRHLPRTPLRIPIHSAIHDIECFFWVTVYECLVRSGPGGAYRPEVMSDFPQSSSESMTPRERKDLTMCIHTLFHTDDNGDRKATLFLSPDLFESSVLPFFHPYFTRMKPLVREWWYLLQCLYRAHDDVTQGLVHEKILGLLNEHLERVQAGEGGGGDGAPGAVETSENIMREGRTEAEWRRRDVELGRLAVGIVWDDPDPEDSEDPEDNEDNDDDDDDDDGGNVDISMTEGTQYSESIMEANGWAESELEKWTRDEEEEEEEDGEKQKKKKTRRVEA
;
A
#
# COMPACT_ATOMS: atom_id res chain seq x y z
N MET A 1 26.01 44.42 -8.31
CA MET A 1 24.85 43.63 -7.84
C MET A 1 24.55 42.59 -8.91
N THR A 2 25.27 41.47 -8.86
CA THR A 2 25.10 40.32 -9.74
C THR A 2 24.57 39.20 -8.86
N GLY A 3 23.27 38.92 -8.99
CA GLY A 3 22.61 37.85 -8.23
C GLY A 3 23.18 36.50 -8.67
N MET A 4 23.67 35.73 -7.69
CA MET A 4 24.05 34.34 -7.89
C MET A 4 22.78 33.51 -8.07
N PRO A 5 22.65 32.73 -9.15
CA PRO A 5 21.57 31.76 -9.27
C PRO A 5 21.82 30.63 -8.26
N TYR A 6 20.85 30.39 -7.38
CA TYR A 6 20.84 29.20 -6.54
C TYR A 6 20.66 27.97 -7.43
N SER A 7 21.76 27.35 -7.85
CA SER A 7 21.74 25.97 -8.32
C SER A 7 21.59 25.07 -7.10
N LEU A 8 20.39 24.53 -6.92
CA LEU A 8 20.17 23.42 -6.00
C LEU A 8 20.91 22.18 -6.54
N PRO A 9 21.56 21.38 -5.69
CA PRO A 9 22.30 20.19 -6.11
C PRO A 9 21.37 19.13 -6.71
N PRO A 10 21.78 18.45 -7.80
CA PRO A 10 20.92 17.55 -8.58
C PRO A 10 20.58 16.19 -7.94
N ASP A 11 20.89 15.96 -6.66
CA ASP A 11 20.85 14.62 -6.02
C ASP A 11 19.84 14.45 -4.87
N THR A 12 18.85 15.34 -4.73
CA THR A 12 17.88 15.28 -3.60
C THR A 12 16.42 15.16 -4.00
N TYR A 13 16.11 14.74 -5.22
CA TYR A 13 14.73 14.49 -5.65
C TYR A 13 14.49 13.05 -6.06
N ASP A 14 14.37 12.19 -5.05
CA ASP A 14 13.64 10.95 -5.20
C ASP A 14 12.51 10.96 -4.16
N GLY A 15 11.36 11.49 -4.56
CA GLY A 15 10.21 11.71 -3.67
C GLY A 15 9.65 10.43 -3.06
N TYR A 16 10.04 9.27 -3.59
CA TYR A 16 9.71 7.97 -3.01
C TYR A 16 10.61 7.58 -1.81
N VAL A 17 11.70 8.32 -1.63
CA VAL A 17 12.80 7.98 -0.72
C VAL A 17 12.75 8.86 0.54
N TYR A 18 11.67 9.60 0.79
CA TYR A 18 11.52 10.30 2.07
C TYR A 18 11.45 9.33 3.27
N CYS A 19 11.04 8.07 3.07
CA CYS A 19 11.17 7.03 4.08
C CYS A 19 12.59 6.40 4.14
N ARG A 20 13.39 6.49 3.08
CA ARG A 20 14.68 5.79 2.91
C ARG A 20 15.93 6.69 2.96
N HIS A 21 15.84 8.02 2.85
CA HIS A 21 17.01 8.91 2.73
C HIS A 21 17.31 9.81 3.92
N LEU A 22 16.51 9.75 4.97
CA LEU A 22 16.98 10.35 6.21
C LEU A 22 17.94 9.33 6.89
N PRO A 23 19.09 9.75 7.44
CA PRO A 23 20.03 8.90 8.18
C PRO A 23 19.45 8.48 9.54
N ARG A 24 19.47 7.18 9.87
CA ARG A 24 18.92 6.53 11.08
C ARG A 24 19.10 7.35 12.38
N THR A 25 18.19 8.27 12.64
CA THR A 25 18.08 8.98 13.93
C THR A 25 16.92 8.36 14.71
N PRO A 26 17.06 8.19 16.04
CA PRO A 26 16.14 7.38 16.85
C PRO A 26 14.80 8.04 17.18
N LEU A 27 14.52 9.24 16.66
CA LEU A 27 13.27 9.96 16.88
C LEU A 27 12.70 10.35 15.51
N ARG A 28 11.91 9.45 14.90
CA ARG A 28 11.27 9.72 13.61
C ARG A 28 9.77 9.74 13.71
N ILE A 29 9.23 10.94 13.61
CA ILE A 29 7.82 11.17 13.34
C ILE A 29 7.66 11.03 11.83
N PRO A 30 6.81 10.11 11.33
CA PRO A 30 6.47 10.05 9.91
C PRO A 30 5.97 11.42 9.42
N ILE A 31 6.54 11.94 8.33
CA ILE A 31 6.07 13.18 7.73
C ILE A 31 4.77 12.86 7.01
N HIS A 32 3.66 13.33 7.56
CA HIS A 32 2.35 13.21 6.95
C HIS A 32 2.23 14.22 5.81
N SER A 33 1.94 13.74 4.60
CA SER A 33 1.74 14.59 3.42
C SER A 33 0.47 14.15 2.69
N ALA A 34 -0.14 15.05 1.92
CA ALA A 34 -1.34 14.74 1.17
C ALA A 34 -1.10 13.60 0.16
N ILE A 35 0.11 13.53 -0.43
CA ILE A 35 0.50 12.42 -1.32
C ILE A 35 0.54 11.09 -0.54
N HIS A 36 1.09 11.10 0.67
CA HIS A 36 1.15 9.91 1.53
C HIS A 36 -0.24 9.42 1.93
N ASP A 37 -1.18 10.32 2.19
CA ASP A 37 -2.57 9.97 2.52
C ASP A 37 -3.28 9.26 1.36
N ILE A 38 -3.11 9.81 0.16
CA ILE A 38 -3.62 9.22 -1.07
C ILE A 38 -2.96 7.89 -1.37
N GLU A 39 -1.65 7.75 -1.13
CA GLU A 39 -0.96 6.48 -1.29
C GLU A 39 -1.48 5.43 -0.30
N CYS A 40 -1.68 5.80 0.96
CA CYS A 40 -2.26 4.93 1.96
C CYS A 40 -3.64 4.44 1.52
N PHE A 41 -4.47 5.33 0.99
CA PHE A 41 -5.79 4.97 0.46
C PHE A 41 -5.70 4.07 -0.79
N PHE A 42 -4.71 4.29 -1.65
CA PHE A 42 -4.42 3.40 -2.78
C PHE A 42 -4.08 1.98 -2.30
N TRP A 43 -3.19 1.84 -1.33
CA TRP A 43 -2.79 0.51 -0.82
C TRP A 43 -3.93 -0.22 -0.12
N VAL A 44 -4.81 0.49 0.60
CA VAL A 44 -6.05 -0.09 1.13
C VAL A 44 -6.94 -0.61 0.00
N THR A 45 -7.08 0.16 -1.07
CA THR A 45 -7.86 -0.26 -2.25
C THR A 45 -7.28 -1.52 -2.88
N VAL A 46 -5.97 -1.58 -3.07
CA VAL A 46 -5.26 -2.77 -3.59
C VAL A 46 -5.45 -3.98 -2.66
N TYR A 47 -5.32 -3.79 -1.34
CA TYR A 47 -5.53 -4.85 -0.36
C TYR A 47 -6.93 -5.46 -0.47
N GLU A 48 -7.97 -4.63 -0.48
CA GLU A 48 -9.35 -5.09 -0.63
C GLU A 48 -9.56 -5.88 -1.93
N CYS A 49 -8.93 -5.46 -3.04
CA CYS A 49 -8.98 -6.18 -4.32
C CYS A 49 -8.37 -7.58 -4.27
N LEU A 50 -7.34 -7.74 -3.44
CA LEU A 50 -6.60 -9.00 -3.29
C LEU A 50 -7.32 -9.97 -2.36
N VAL A 51 -7.87 -9.48 -1.24
CA VAL A 51 -8.34 -10.33 -0.14
C VAL A 51 -9.85 -10.56 -0.10
N ARG A 52 -10.66 -9.73 -0.77
CA ARG A 52 -12.13 -9.83 -0.72
C ARG A 52 -12.71 -10.47 -1.98
N SER A 53 -13.84 -11.14 -1.83
CA SER A 53 -14.61 -11.65 -2.99
C SER A 53 -15.49 -10.57 -3.65
N GLY A 54 -15.61 -9.38 -3.03
CA GLY A 54 -16.39 -8.25 -3.51
C GLY A 54 -16.64 -7.21 -2.40
N PRO A 55 -17.31 -6.08 -2.71
CA PRO A 55 -17.55 -4.99 -1.77
C PRO A 55 -18.52 -5.45 -0.67
N GLY A 56 -18.09 -5.29 0.58
CA GLY A 56 -18.78 -5.81 1.77
C GLY A 56 -18.83 -7.34 1.84
N GLY A 57 -18.08 -8.04 0.98
CA GLY A 57 -18.04 -9.49 0.92
C GLY A 57 -17.11 -10.11 1.96
N ALA A 58 -17.24 -11.43 2.15
CA ALA A 58 -16.32 -12.20 2.97
C ALA A 58 -14.89 -12.16 2.41
N TYR A 59 -13.92 -12.62 3.21
CA TYR A 59 -12.58 -12.89 2.70
C TYR A 59 -12.67 -13.97 1.64
N ARG A 60 -11.80 -13.90 0.65
CA ARG A 60 -11.64 -14.93 -0.35
C ARG A 60 -11.26 -16.26 0.32
N PRO A 61 -11.88 -17.38 -0.07
CA PRO A 61 -11.50 -18.69 0.43
C PRO A 61 -10.06 -19.05 0.03
N GLU A 62 -9.50 -18.41 -1.01
CA GLU A 62 -8.10 -18.59 -1.39
C GLU A 62 -7.11 -18.07 -0.33
N VAL A 63 -7.50 -17.05 0.42
CA VAL A 63 -6.65 -16.36 1.41
C VAL A 63 -6.86 -16.92 2.82
N MET A 64 -7.99 -17.59 3.08
CA MET A 64 -8.30 -18.14 4.40
C MET A 64 -7.66 -19.53 4.57
N SER A 65 -6.77 -19.67 5.56
CA SER A 65 -6.05 -20.91 5.88
C SER A 65 -6.95 -22.08 6.30
N ASP A 66 -8.15 -21.78 6.82
CA ASP A 66 -9.05 -22.77 7.42
C ASP A 66 -9.99 -23.46 6.42
N PHE A 67 -10.03 -23.00 5.16
CA PHE A 67 -10.94 -23.57 4.17
C PHE A 67 -10.30 -24.78 3.47
N PRO A 68 -11.00 -25.93 3.40
CA PRO A 68 -10.49 -27.10 2.71
C PRO A 68 -10.18 -26.74 1.26
N GLN A 69 -8.94 -27.04 0.82
CA GLN A 69 -8.39 -26.69 -0.49
C GLN A 69 -9.23 -27.15 -1.69
N SER A 70 -10.19 -28.06 -1.47
CA SER A 70 -11.06 -28.63 -2.50
C SER A 70 -12.23 -27.75 -2.95
N SER A 71 -12.50 -26.60 -2.32
CA SER A 71 -13.73 -25.83 -2.58
C SER A 71 -13.61 -24.62 -3.53
N SER A 72 -12.41 -24.27 -4.00
CA SER A 72 -12.24 -23.21 -5.00
C SER A 72 -11.58 -23.77 -6.26
N GLU A 73 -12.40 -24.07 -7.27
CA GLU A 73 -11.97 -24.56 -8.59
C GLU A 73 -11.30 -23.44 -9.44
N SER A 74 -11.28 -22.20 -8.95
CA SER A 74 -10.88 -21.02 -9.73
C SER A 74 -9.37 -20.79 -9.82
N MET A 75 -8.57 -21.35 -8.92
CA MET A 75 -7.14 -21.03 -8.80
C MET A 75 -6.34 -22.27 -8.44
N THR A 76 -5.21 -22.48 -9.13
CA THR A 76 -4.30 -23.59 -8.87
C THR A 76 -3.62 -23.45 -7.50
N PRO A 77 -3.10 -24.53 -6.89
CA PRO A 77 -2.35 -24.45 -5.64
C PRO A 77 -1.15 -23.49 -5.71
N ARG A 78 -0.48 -23.43 -6.87
CA ARG A 78 0.64 -22.52 -7.12
C ARG A 78 0.20 -21.05 -7.10
N GLU A 79 -0.82 -20.71 -7.89
CA GLU A 79 -1.33 -19.33 -7.94
C GLU A 79 -1.86 -18.86 -6.58
N ARG A 80 -2.42 -19.77 -5.78
CA ARG A 80 -2.83 -19.47 -4.41
C ARG A 80 -1.62 -19.16 -3.52
N LYS A 81 -0.55 -19.96 -3.61
CA LYS A 81 0.70 -19.69 -2.89
C LYS A 81 1.28 -18.33 -3.29
N ASP A 82 1.30 -18.03 -4.60
CA ASP A 82 1.78 -16.76 -5.12
C ASP A 82 0.94 -15.57 -4.63
N LEU A 83 -0.39 -15.70 -4.60
CA LEU A 83 -1.31 -14.72 -4.03
C LEU A 83 -1.02 -14.47 -2.54
N THR A 84 -0.93 -15.54 -1.73
CA THR A 84 -0.67 -15.43 -0.29
C THR A 84 0.67 -14.78 -0.02
N MET A 85 1.70 -15.16 -0.77
CA MET A 85 3.02 -14.55 -0.69
C MET A 85 2.97 -13.07 -1.06
N CYS A 86 2.29 -12.70 -2.16
CA CYS A 86 2.09 -11.31 -2.57
C CYS A 86 1.43 -10.48 -1.45
N ILE A 87 0.35 -10.99 -0.84
CA ILE A 87 -0.33 -10.32 0.29
C ILE A 87 0.60 -10.22 1.51
N HIS A 88 1.33 -11.29 1.83
CA HIS A 88 2.22 -11.32 2.99
C HIS A 88 3.34 -10.28 2.84
N THR A 89 4.07 -10.30 1.73
CA THR A 89 5.19 -9.38 1.47
C THR A 89 4.76 -7.92 1.34
N LEU A 90 3.53 -7.64 0.88
CA LEU A 90 3.06 -6.25 0.72
C LEU A 90 2.42 -5.64 1.97
N PHE A 91 1.91 -6.46 2.90
CA PHE A 91 1.07 -5.95 3.98
C PHE A 91 1.39 -6.48 5.38
N HIS A 92 2.09 -7.60 5.51
CA HIS A 92 2.26 -8.28 6.80
C HIS A 92 3.72 -8.36 7.28
N THR A 93 4.69 -8.07 6.41
CA THR A 93 6.10 -8.04 6.79
C THR A 93 6.55 -6.66 7.26
N ASP A 94 7.59 -6.61 8.08
CA ASP A 94 8.20 -5.37 8.56
C ASP A 94 8.92 -4.58 7.45
N ASP A 95 9.32 -5.26 6.37
CA ASP A 95 9.98 -4.70 5.18
C ASP A 95 9.00 -4.32 4.05
N ASN A 96 7.69 -4.31 4.33
CA ASN A 96 6.68 -4.05 3.30
C ASN A 96 6.86 -2.69 2.60
N GLY A 97 7.41 -1.69 3.28
CA GLY A 97 7.72 -0.38 2.72
C GLY A 97 8.80 -0.45 1.64
N ASP A 98 9.82 -1.29 1.86
CA ASP A 98 10.88 -1.52 0.88
C ASP A 98 10.34 -2.24 -0.36
N ARG A 99 9.43 -3.21 -0.16
CA ARG A 99 8.78 -3.89 -1.29
C ARG A 99 7.92 -2.93 -2.11
N LYS A 100 7.13 -2.08 -1.46
CA LYS A 100 6.33 -1.05 -2.13
C LYS A 100 7.22 -0.06 -2.89
N ALA A 101 8.35 0.33 -2.32
CA ALA A 101 9.35 1.14 -3.00
C ALA A 101 9.93 0.49 -4.24
N THR A 102 10.26 -0.81 -4.19
CA THR A 102 10.69 -1.54 -5.38
C THR A 102 9.62 -1.53 -6.48
N LEU A 103 8.34 -1.69 -6.11
CA LEU A 103 7.25 -1.60 -7.08
C LEU A 103 7.17 -0.21 -7.70
N PHE A 104 7.33 0.86 -6.91
CA PHE A 104 7.29 2.24 -7.42
C PHE A 104 8.41 2.56 -8.40
N LEU A 105 9.61 2.02 -8.15
CA LEU A 105 10.76 2.18 -9.04
C LEU A 105 10.60 1.39 -10.34
N SER A 106 9.81 0.31 -10.33
CA SER A 106 9.61 -0.60 -11.46
C SER A 106 8.11 -0.83 -11.73
N PRO A 107 7.43 0.10 -12.43
CA PRO A 107 5.97 0.10 -12.56
C PRO A 107 5.41 -1.15 -13.21
N ASP A 108 6.16 -1.75 -14.14
CA ASP A 108 5.79 -2.98 -14.82
C ASP A 108 5.67 -4.16 -13.85
N LEU A 109 6.40 -4.13 -12.72
CA LEU A 109 6.26 -5.14 -11.66
C LEU A 109 4.89 -5.06 -11.01
N PHE A 110 4.34 -3.87 -10.77
CA PHE A 110 2.99 -3.76 -10.21
C PHE A 110 1.94 -4.40 -11.12
N GLU A 111 2.04 -4.13 -12.43
CA GLU A 111 1.13 -4.69 -13.43
C GLU A 111 1.26 -6.21 -13.59
N SER A 112 2.47 -6.75 -13.50
CA SER A 112 2.75 -8.17 -13.72
C SER A 112 2.67 -9.03 -12.46
N SER A 113 2.88 -8.45 -11.27
CA SER A 113 2.96 -9.20 -10.00
C SER A 113 1.84 -8.92 -9.01
N VAL A 114 1.05 -7.86 -9.18
CA VAL A 114 -0.05 -7.52 -8.25
C VAL A 114 -1.41 -7.60 -8.94
N LEU A 115 -1.59 -6.90 -10.07
CA LEU A 115 -2.88 -6.86 -10.78
C LEU A 115 -3.43 -8.23 -11.23
N PRO A 116 -2.62 -9.25 -11.59
CA PRO A 116 -3.16 -10.56 -11.97
C PRO A 116 -3.90 -11.26 -10.82
N PHE A 117 -3.53 -10.96 -9.58
CA PHE A 117 -4.08 -11.59 -8.38
C PHE A 117 -5.41 -10.99 -7.90
N PHE A 118 -5.84 -9.88 -8.50
CA PHE A 118 -7.13 -9.27 -8.17
C PHE A 118 -8.26 -10.28 -8.37
N HIS A 119 -9.17 -10.34 -7.41
CA HIS A 119 -10.35 -11.19 -7.54
C HIS A 119 -11.13 -10.85 -8.82
N PRO A 120 -11.70 -11.84 -9.54
CA PRO A 120 -12.41 -11.59 -10.80
C PRO A 120 -13.50 -10.51 -10.71
N TYR A 121 -14.15 -10.37 -9.55
CA TYR A 121 -15.10 -9.28 -9.28
C TYR A 121 -14.50 -7.88 -9.52
N PHE A 122 -13.24 -7.67 -9.15
CA PHE A 122 -12.55 -6.39 -9.26
C PHE A 122 -11.83 -6.19 -10.61
N THR A 123 -12.09 -7.03 -11.61
CA THR A 123 -11.47 -6.89 -12.95
C THR A 123 -11.69 -5.51 -13.54
N ARG A 124 -12.91 -4.96 -13.39
CA ARG A 124 -13.26 -3.61 -13.85
C ARG A 124 -12.50 -2.48 -13.16
N MET A 125 -11.88 -2.74 -12.00
CA MET A 125 -11.08 -1.74 -11.27
C MET A 125 -9.62 -1.73 -11.70
N LYS A 126 -9.14 -2.73 -12.44
CA LYS A 126 -7.74 -2.77 -12.91
C LYS A 126 -7.33 -1.51 -13.69
N PRO A 127 -8.16 -0.94 -14.59
CA PRO A 127 -7.84 0.32 -15.26
C PRO A 127 -7.67 1.49 -14.28
N LEU A 128 -8.58 1.64 -13.30
CA LEU A 128 -8.50 2.68 -12.28
C LEU A 128 -7.22 2.55 -11.46
N VAL A 129 -6.94 1.36 -10.93
CA VAL A 129 -5.76 1.13 -10.08
C VAL A 129 -4.47 1.36 -10.88
N ARG A 130 -4.43 0.96 -12.16
CA ARG A 130 -3.29 1.23 -13.04
C ARG A 130 -3.08 2.74 -13.24
N GLU A 131 -4.11 3.48 -13.62
CA GLU A 131 -4.00 4.92 -13.86
C GLU A 131 -3.62 5.67 -12.57
N TRP A 132 -4.20 5.27 -11.44
CA TRP A 132 -3.86 5.82 -10.13
C TRP A 132 -2.40 5.54 -9.78
N TRP A 133 -1.91 4.31 -10.02
CA TRP A 133 -0.52 3.95 -9.79
C TRP A 133 0.46 4.85 -10.57
N TYR A 134 0.18 5.12 -11.85
CA TYR A 134 0.98 6.04 -12.65
C TYR A 134 0.90 7.48 -12.14
N LEU A 135 -0.28 7.92 -11.72
CA LEU A 135 -0.46 9.25 -11.15
C LEU A 135 0.36 9.40 -9.85
N LEU A 136 0.36 8.41 -8.95
CA LEU A 136 1.18 8.42 -7.74
C LEU A 136 2.67 8.60 -8.06
N GLN A 137 3.19 7.91 -9.07
CA GLN A 137 4.58 8.09 -9.50
C GLN A 137 4.83 9.51 -10.01
N CYS A 138 3.91 10.09 -10.78
CA CYS A 138 4.01 11.48 -11.22
C CYS A 138 4.02 12.46 -10.05
N LEU A 139 3.15 12.26 -9.05
CA LEU A 139 3.03 13.10 -7.86
C LEU A 139 4.32 13.07 -7.03
N TYR A 140 4.91 11.89 -6.83
CA TYR A 140 6.18 11.76 -6.12
C TYR A 140 7.37 12.36 -6.88
N ARG A 141 7.38 12.30 -8.22
CA ARG A 141 8.42 12.94 -9.03
C ARG A 141 8.30 14.46 -9.07
N ALA A 142 7.07 14.98 -9.03
CA ALA A 142 6.76 16.41 -9.09
C ALA A 142 6.49 17.02 -7.71
N HIS A 143 6.92 16.36 -6.63
CA HIS A 143 6.53 16.69 -5.26
C HIS A 143 6.85 18.14 -4.89
N ASP A 144 5.90 19.07 -5.00
CA ASP A 144 6.03 20.46 -4.54
C ASP A 144 4.75 20.89 -3.81
N ASP A 145 4.77 22.09 -3.20
CA ASP A 145 3.63 22.60 -2.42
C ASP A 145 2.35 22.71 -3.27
N VAL A 146 2.50 23.01 -4.56
CA VAL A 146 1.38 23.08 -5.52
C VAL A 146 0.79 21.69 -5.73
N THR A 147 1.64 20.67 -5.91
CA THR A 147 1.24 19.28 -6.11
C THR A 147 0.56 18.72 -4.86
N GLN A 148 1.07 19.04 -3.67
CA GLN A 148 0.42 18.71 -2.40
C GLN A 148 -0.98 19.33 -2.29
N GLY A 149 -1.16 20.57 -2.75
CA GLY A 149 -2.47 21.23 -2.77
C GLY A 149 -3.46 20.63 -3.77
N LEU A 150 -2.99 20.09 -4.89
CA LEU A 150 -3.85 19.60 -5.98
C LEU A 150 -4.09 18.09 -5.99
N VAL A 151 -3.34 17.33 -5.19
CA VAL A 151 -3.37 15.86 -5.25
C VAL A 151 -4.77 15.27 -5.03
N HIS A 152 -5.50 15.77 -4.03
CA HIS A 152 -6.84 15.31 -3.72
C HIS A 152 -7.81 15.54 -4.89
N GLU A 153 -7.77 16.72 -5.51
CA GLU A 153 -8.62 17.04 -6.66
C GLU A 153 -8.32 16.14 -7.87
N LYS A 154 -7.04 15.84 -8.11
CA LYS A 154 -6.63 14.94 -9.19
C LYS A 154 -7.16 13.53 -8.99
N ILE A 155 -7.09 13.02 -7.76
CA ILE A 155 -7.60 11.69 -7.41
C ILE A 155 -9.12 11.63 -7.48
N LEU A 156 -9.81 12.66 -6.97
CA LEU A 156 -11.27 12.75 -7.10
C LEU A 156 -11.71 12.79 -8.56
N GLY A 157 -11.01 13.55 -9.40
CA GLY A 157 -11.25 13.58 -10.85
C GLY A 157 -11.09 12.20 -11.50
N LEU A 158 -10.00 11.50 -11.17
CA LEU A 158 -9.73 10.14 -11.65
C LEU A 158 -10.83 9.16 -11.21
N LEU A 159 -11.23 9.19 -9.94
CA LEU A 159 -12.27 8.31 -9.41
C LEU A 159 -13.62 8.56 -10.08
N ASN A 160 -14.00 9.83 -10.29
CA ASN A 160 -15.24 10.19 -10.97
C ASN A 160 -15.25 9.72 -12.43
N GLU A 161 -14.13 9.90 -13.14
CA GLU A 161 -14.02 9.44 -14.53
C GLU A 161 -14.21 7.92 -14.65
N HIS A 162 -13.57 7.13 -13.79
CA HIS A 162 -13.76 5.67 -13.80
C HIS A 162 -15.16 5.26 -13.35
N LEU A 163 -15.78 6.00 -12.45
CA LEU A 163 -17.16 5.77 -12.04
C LEU A 163 -18.14 6.01 -13.21
N GLU A 164 -17.93 7.07 -13.98
CA GLU A 164 -18.70 7.35 -15.20
C GLU A 164 -18.50 6.25 -16.25
N ARG A 165 -17.26 5.78 -16.49
CA ARG A 165 -16.97 4.67 -17.41
C ARG A 165 -17.68 3.38 -17.01
N VAL A 166 -17.72 3.08 -15.71
CA VAL A 166 -18.44 1.92 -15.17
C VAL A 166 -19.96 2.07 -15.37
N GLN A 167 -20.51 3.26 -15.15
CA GLN A 167 -21.93 3.54 -15.36
C GLN A 167 -22.34 3.50 -16.83
N ALA A 168 -21.46 3.95 -17.74
CA ALA A 168 -21.65 3.90 -19.18
C ALA A 168 -21.55 2.48 -19.75
N GLY A 169 -21.10 1.50 -18.96
CA GLY A 169 -20.90 0.12 -19.41
C GLY A 169 -19.65 -0.09 -20.27
N GLU A 170 -18.73 0.88 -20.29
CA GLU A 170 -17.51 0.86 -21.13
C GLU A 170 -16.33 0.14 -20.46
N GLY A 171 -16.56 -0.52 -19.32
CA GLY A 171 -15.52 -1.07 -18.43
C GLY A 171 -14.98 -2.47 -18.74
N GLY A 172 -15.13 -3.04 -19.94
CA GLY A 172 -14.63 -4.41 -20.19
C GLY A 172 -14.59 -4.88 -21.64
N GLY A 173 -13.46 -4.70 -22.31
CA GLY A 173 -13.16 -5.27 -23.64
C GLY A 173 -12.86 -6.78 -23.65
N GLY A 174 -13.56 -7.60 -22.87
CA GLY A 174 -13.36 -9.06 -22.90
C GLY A 174 -14.47 -9.82 -22.18
N ASP A 175 -15.34 -10.49 -22.97
CA ASP A 175 -16.25 -11.61 -22.66
C ASP A 175 -17.11 -11.59 -21.37
N GLY A 176 -17.17 -10.48 -20.66
CA GLY A 176 -18.02 -10.28 -19.49
C GLY A 176 -19.03 -9.18 -19.73
N ALA A 177 -20.03 -9.41 -20.60
CA ALA A 177 -21.30 -8.70 -20.49
C ALA A 177 -21.77 -8.79 -19.02
N PRO A 178 -22.43 -7.76 -18.43
CA PRO A 178 -22.82 -7.74 -17.03
C PRO A 178 -23.57 -9.03 -16.70
N GLY A 179 -22.83 -9.98 -16.10
CA GLY A 179 -23.32 -11.33 -15.93
C GLY A 179 -24.49 -11.27 -14.96
N ALA A 180 -25.49 -12.13 -15.15
CA ALA A 180 -26.67 -12.27 -14.30
C ALA A 180 -26.38 -12.35 -12.77
N VAL A 181 -25.12 -12.51 -12.37
CA VAL A 181 -24.60 -12.35 -11.00
C VAL A 181 -24.75 -10.91 -10.48
N GLU A 182 -24.42 -9.87 -11.26
CA GLU A 182 -24.60 -8.48 -10.80
C GLU A 182 -26.10 -8.12 -10.68
N THR A 183 -26.96 -8.65 -11.54
CA THR A 183 -28.41 -8.36 -11.50
C THR A 183 -29.13 -9.13 -10.39
N SER A 184 -28.72 -10.37 -10.08
CA SER A 184 -29.31 -11.15 -8.98
C SER A 184 -28.73 -10.81 -7.60
N GLU A 185 -27.44 -10.44 -7.51
CA GLU A 185 -26.88 -9.84 -6.30
C GLU A 185 -27.39 -8.43 -6.07
N ASN A 186 -27.56 -7.55 -7.07
CA ASN A 186 -28.10 -6.20 -6.84
C ASN A 186 -29.49 -6.22 -6.22
N ILE A 187 -30.37 -7.11 -6.67
CA ILE A 187 -31.73 -7.27 -6.10
C ILE A 187 -31.66 -7.74 -4.62
N MET A 188 -30.66 -8.54 -4.24
CA MET A 188 -30.45 -8.96 -2.85
C MET A 188 -29.56 -8.01 -2.02
N ARG A 189 -28.77 -7.14 -2.67
CA ARG A 189 -27.97 -6.07 -2.07
C ARG A 189 -28.85 -4.89 -1.72
N GLU A 190 -29.71 -4.43 -2.60
CA GLU A 190 -30.57 -3.26 -2.36
C GLU A 190 -31.37 -3.39 -1.05
N GLY A 191 -31.91 -4.57 -0.74
CA GLY A 191 -32.59 -4.81 0.54
C GLY A 191 -31.68 -4.89 1.77
N ARG A 192 -30.38 -5.22 1.61
CA ARG A 192 -29.40 -5.34 2.71
C ARG A 192 -28.61 -4.06 2.94
N THR A 193 -28.16 -3.41 1.86
CA THR A 193 -27.44 -2.14 1.89
C THR A 193 -28.35 -1.05 2.42
N GLU A 194 -29.64 -0.99 2.08
CA GLU A 194 -30.54 0.05 2.61
C GLU A 194 -30.71 -0.05 4.14
N ALA A 195 -30.74 -1.27 4.70
CA ALA A 195 -30.80 -1.47 6.15
C ALA A 195 -29.47 -1.17 6.85
N GLU A 196 -28.35 -1.43 6.18
CA GLU A 196 -27.01 -1.16 6.71
C GLU A 196 -26.65 0.32 6.61
N TRP A 197 -26.99 0.99 5.50
CA TRP A 197 -26.92 2.44 5.33
C TRP A 197 -27.76 3.14 6.37
N ARG A 198 -29.02 2.72 6.61
CA ARG A 198 -29.82 3.26 7.73
C ARG A 198 -29.15 3.08 9.09
N ARG A 199 -28.47 1.94 9.33
CA ARG A 199 -27.72 1.73 10.58
C ARG A 199 -26.54 2.70 10.70
N ARG A 200 -25.75 2.84 9.65
CA ARG A 200 -24.61 3.77 9.61
C ARG A 200 -25.03 5.23 9.71
N ASP A 201 -26.15 5.60 9.10
CA ASP A 201 -26.69 6.96 9.17
C ASP A 201 -27.16 7.30 10.60
N VAL A 202 -27.76 6.33 11.30
CA VAL A 202 -28.08 6.46 12.74
C VAL A 202 -26.83 6.54 13.60
N GLU A 203 -25.78 5.79 13.26
CA GLU A 203 -24.50 5.79 13.98
C GLU A 203 -23.73 7.11 13.77
N LEU A 204 -23.69 7.61 12.54
CA LEU A 204 -23.17 8.93 12.20
C LEU A 204 -23.97 10.04 12.88
N GLY A 205 -25.30 9.94 12.89
CA GLY A 205 -26.16 10.86 13.64
C GLY A 205 -25.87 10.84 15.14
N ARG A 206 -25.54 9.69 15.72
CA ARG A 206 -25.11 9.58 17.14
C ARG A 206 -23.75 10.21 17.39
N LEU A 207 -22.82 10.05 16.47
CA LEU A 207 -21.49 10.66 16.56
C LEU A 207 -21.55 12.18 16.37
N ALA A 208 -22.44 12.67 15.49
CA ALA A 208 -22.67 14.09 15.28
C ALA A 208 -23.29 14.81 16.49
N VAL A 209 -24.09 14.11 17.32
CA VAL A 209 -24.68 14.66 18.56
C VAL A 209 -23.65 14.80 19.69
N GLY A 210 -22.48 14.17 19.57
CA GLY A 210 -21.37 14.29 20.55
C GLY A 210 -20.38 15.41 20.26
N ILE A 211 -20.48 16.09 19.12
CA ILE A 211 -19.64 17.22 18.74
C ILE A 211 -20.46 18.50 18.86
N VAL A 212 -20.91 18.80 20.08
CA VAL A 212 -21.11 20.20 20.46
C VAL A 212 -19.69 20.74 20.60
N TRP A 213 -19.24 21.46 19.59
CA TRP A 213 -18.12 22.38 19.76
C TRP A 213 -18.60 23.37 20.82
N ASP A 214 -18.22 23.16 22.07
CA ASP A 214 -18.24 24.23 23.06
C ASP A 214 -17.31 25.30 22.48
N ASP A 215 -17.90 26.34 21.89
CA ASP A 215 -17.18 27.55 21.54
C ASP A 215 -16.44 28.02 22.81
N PRO A 216 -15.10 28.16 22.78
CA PRO A 216 -14.42 28.74 23.91
C PRO A 216 -14.89 30.19 24.06
N ASP A 217 -15.50 30.46 25.22
CA ASP A 217 -15.94 31.77 25.66
C ASP A 217 -14.77 32.78 25.54
N PRO A 218 -14.89 33.86 24.75
CA PRO A 218 -13.80 34.79 24.50
C PRO A 218 -13.69 35.89 25.57
N GLU A 219 -13.85 35.53 26.85
CA GLU A 219 -13.63 36.45 27.96
C GLU A 219 -12.67 35.82 28.98
N ASP A 220 -11.66 36.61 29.37
CA ASP A 220 -10.62 36.35 30.37
C ASP A 220 -9.41 35.50 29.95
N SER A 221 -8.36 36.19 29.48
CA SER A 221 -7.13 36.24 30.29
C SER A 221 -6.23 37.39 29.87
N GLU A 222 -5.93 38.20 30.87
CA GLU A 222 -5.17 39.43 30.88
C GLU A 222 -3.72 39.26 30.42
N ASP A 223 -3.24 40.33 29.81
CA ASP A 223 -1.87 40.69 29.49
C ASP A 223 -1.01 40.73 30.77
N PRO A 224 0.19 40.13 30.78
CA PRO A 224 1.27 40.65 31.61
C PRO A 224 2.45 41.08 30.74
N GLU A 225 2.66 42.39 30.82
CA GLU A 225 3.84 43.15 30.47
C GLU A 225 5.15 42.47 30.89
N ASP A 226 6.19 42.78 30.11
CA ASP A 226 7.59 42.96 30.50
C ASP A 226 8.32 41.81 31.22
N ASN A 227 9.33 41.27 30.53
CA ASN A 227 10.68 41.35 31.08
C ASN A 227 11.72 41.37 29.96
N GLU A 228 12.46 42.48 29.98
CA GLU A 228 13.70 42.75 29.26
C GLU A 228 14.82 41.79 29.70
N ASP A 229 15.85 41.77 28.87
CA ASP A 229 17.24 41.42 29.18
C ASP A 229 17.56 39.96 29.52
N ASN A 230 18.29 39.31 28.61
CA ASN A 230 19.66 38.93 28.95
C ASN A 230 20.52 38.76 27.70
N ASP A 231 21.66 39.44 27.80
CA ASP A 231 22.81 39.51 26.94
C ASP A 231 23.47 38.15 26.64
N ASP A 232 24.20 38.16 25.52
CA ASP A 232 25.54 37.61 25.31
C ASP A 232 25.89 36.24 25.91
N ASP A 233 26.24 35.30 25.05
CA ASP A 233 27.60 34.74 25.09
C ASP A 233 27.94 34.06 23.75
N ASP A 234 29.02 34.57 23.16
CA ASP A 234 29.83 33.96 22.12
C ASP A 234 30.29 32.56 22.56
N ASP A 235 30.27 31.59 21.65
CA ASP A 235 31.32 30.56 21.63
C ASP A 235 31.48 30.01 20.21
N ASP A 236 32.65 30.33 19.65
CA ASP A 236 33.29 29.72 18.50
C ASP A 236 33.36 28.18 18.69
N ASP A 237 33.00 27.38 17.68
CA ASP A 237 33.68 26.08 17.51
C ASP A 237 33.76 25.58 16.06
N ASP A 238 35.01 25.57 15.63
CA ASP A 238 35.78 24.75 14.69
C ASP A 238 35.20 24.26 13.36
N GLY A 239 35.87 24.73 12.30
CA GLY A 239 35.75 24.26 10.93
C GLY A 239 36.48 22.94 10.72
N GLY A 240 35.74 21.84 10.69
CA GLY A 240 36.20 20.55 10.16
C GLY A 240 36.01 20.45 8.64
N ASN A 241 37.03 20.82 7.87
CA ASN A 241 37.09 20.59 6.42
C ASN A 241 37.30 19.10 6.13
N VAL A 242 36.24 18.37 5.75
CA VAL A 242 36.34 16.97 5.30
C VAL A 242 36.38 16.95 3.78
N ASP A 243 37.56 16.66 3.25
CA ASP A 243 37.85 16.45 1.83
C ASP A 243 37.24 15.09 1.40
N ILE A 244 36.05 15.12 0.79
CA ILE A 244 35.41 13.94 0.19
C ILE A 244 35.77 13.94 -1.29
N SER A 245 36.77 13.13 -1.63
CA SER A 245 37.12 12.81 -3.00
C SER A 245 35.99 12.03 -3.67
N MET A 246 35.48 12.58 -4.77
CA MET A 246 34.57 11.88 -5.68
C MET A 246 35.31 10.71 -6.34
N THR A 247 34.88 9.49 -6.03
CA THR A 247 35.12 8.33 -6.90
C THR A 247 33.84 8.04 -7.68
N GLU A 248 33.90 8.25 -8.99
CA GLU A 248 32.82 8.08 -9.94
C GLU A 248 32.35 6.61 -10.06
N GLY A 249 31.03 6.44 -10.10
CA GLY A 249 30.28 5.69 -11.11
C GLY A 249 30.64 4.22 -11.36
N THR A 250 29.76 3.31 -10.91
CA THR A 250 29.26 2.13 -11.67
C THR A 250 28.34 1.17 -10.89
N GLN A 251 27.97 1.47 -9.64
CA GLN A 251 27.39 0.44 -8.76
C GLN A 251 25.86 0.24 -8.81
N TYR A 252 25.11 1.03 -9.60
CA TYR A 252 23.64 1.05 -9.50
C TYR A 252 22.93 -0.09 -10.27
N SER A 253 23.61 -0.78 -11.20
CA SER A 253 23.04 -1.92 -11.93
C SER A 253 23.19 -3.27 -11.21
N GLU A 254 24.11 -3.39 -10.23
CA GLU A 254 24.27 -4.62 -9.43
C GLU A 254 23.18 -4.76 -8.37
N SER A 255 22.76 -3.66 -7.74
CA SER A 255 21.79 -3.69 -6.62
C SER A 255 20.39 -4.18 -7.03
N ILE A 256 19.94 -3.92 -8.26
CA ILE A 256 18.64 -4.40 -8.77
C ILE A 256 18.70 -5.90 -9.12
N MET A 257 19.86 -6.40 -9.57
CA MET A 257 20.06 -7.84 -9.80
C MET A 257 20.18 -8.62 -8.49
N GLU A 258 20.82 -8.04 -7.46
CA GLU A 258 20.91 -8.65 -6.13
C GLU A 258 19.56 -8.76 -5.41
N ALA A 259 18.68 -7.77 -5.55
CA ALA A 259 17.34 -7.81 -4.94
C ALA A 259 16.44 -8.91 -5.54
N ASN A 260 16.56 -9.15 -6.85
CA ASN A 260 15.84 -10.25 -7.50
C ASN A 260 16.44 -11.63 -7.15
N GLY A 261 17.77 -11.72 -7.04
CA GLY A 261 18.45 -12.95 -6.59
C GLY A 261 18.14 -13.29 -5.12
N TRP A 262 17.96 -12.28 -4.26
CA TRP A 262 17.55 -12.50 -2.88
C TRP A 262 16.12 -13.06 -2.77
N ALA A 263 15.19 -12.56 -3.58
CA ALA A 263 13.82 -13.07 -3.61
C ALA A 263 13.75 -14.50 -4.16
N GLU A 264 14.53 -14.84 -5.18
CA GLU A 264 14.63 -16.22 -5.69
C GLU A 264 15.29 -17.16 -4.67
N SER A 265 16.33 -16.70 -3.96
CA SER A 265 17.03 -17.50 -2.93
C SER A 265 16.19 -17.74 -1.68
N GLU A 266 15.41 -16.76 -1.22
CA GLU A 266 14.45 -16.93 -0.11
C GLU A 266 13.31 -17.88 -0.52
N LEU A 267 12.85 -17.78 -1.77
CA LEU A 267 11.85 -18.70 -2.33
C LEU A 267 12.36 -20.14 -2.38
N GLU A 268 13.60 -20.36 -2.84
CA GLU A 268 14.24 -21.67 -2.89
C GLU A 268 14.42 -22.27 -1.48
N LYS A 269 14.84 -21.44 -0.52
CA LYS A 269 15.02 -21.86 0.87
C LYS A 269 13.69 -22.28 1.51
N TRP A 270 12.64 -21.49 1.32
CA TRP A 270 11.29 -21.84 1.80
C TRP A 270 10.73 -23.10 1.16
N THR A 271 10.93 -23.30 -0.16
CA THR A 271 10.47 -24.53 -0.83
C THR A 271 11.19 -25.77 -0.32
N ARG A 272 12.47 -25.64 0.03
CA ARG A 272 13.27 -26.75 0.55
C ARG A 272 12.84 -27.14 1.97
N ASP A 273 12.57 -26.16 2.82
CA ASP A 273 12.13 -26.41 4.19
C ASP A 273 10.71 -27.06 4.21
N GLU A 274 9.82 -26.72 3.28
CA GLU A 274 8.51 -27.40 3.12
C GLU A 274 8.62 -28.85 2.60
N GLU A 275 9.51 -29.11 1.63
CA GLU A 275 9.74 -30.49 1.14
C GLU A 275 10.30 -31.41 2.23
N GLU A 276 11.16 -30.88 3.11
CA GLU A 276 11.67 -31.62 4.28
C GLU A 276 10.56 -31.95 5.30
N GLU A 277 9.59 -31.06 5.53
CA GLU A 277 8.44 -31.32 6.41
C GLU A 277 7.47 -32.38 5.83
N GLU A 278 7.19 -32.35 4.51
CA GLU A 278 6.32 -33.34 3.87
C GLU A 278 6.93 -34.75 3.87
N GLU A 279 8.26 -34.89 3.71
CA GLU A 279 8.93 -36.19 3.83
C GLU A 279 8.85 -36.74 5.27
N GLU A 280 8.99 -35.88 6.28
CA GLU A 280 8.96 -36.30 7.68
C GLU A 280 7.56 -36.83 8.08
N ASP A 281 6.50 -36.18 7.60
CA ASP A 281 5.11 -36.60 7.84
C ASP A 281 4.74 -37.86 7.05
N GLY A 282 5.26 -38.01 5.82
CA GLY A 282 5.14 -39.25 5.04
C GLY A 282 5.79 -40.45 5.74
N GLU A 283 6.95 -40.26 6.38
CA GLU A 283 7.64 -41.32 7.11
C GLU A 283 6.93 -41.70 8.42
N LYS A 284 6.39 -40.70 9.14
CA LYS A 284 5.57 -40.92 10.35
C LYS A 284 4.30 -41.73 10.03
N GLN A 285 3.65 -41.46 8.89
CA GLN A 285 2.48 -42.24 8.46
C GLN A 285 2.82 -43.69 8.08
N LYS A 286 3.95 -43.93 7.39
CA LYS A 286 4.41 -45.29 7.06
C LYS A 286 4.72 -46.10 8.32
N LYS A 287 5.43 -45.53 9.30
CA LYS A 287 5.74 -46.20 10.58
C LYS A 287 4.48 -46.57 11.38
N LYS A 288 3.45 -45.71 11.36
CA LYS A 288 2.16 -45.96 12.01
C LYS A 288 1.36 -47.09 11.35
N LYS A 289 1.49 -47.26 10.03
CA LYS A 289 0.80 -48.31 9.26
C LYS A 289 1.44 -49.69 9.47
N THR A 290 2.78 -49.76 9.53
CA THR A 290 3.50 -51.03 9.77
C THR A 290 3.22 -51.59 11.17
N ARG A 291 3.19 -50.73 12.21
CA ARG A 291 2.87 -51.15 13.59
C ARG A 291 1.44 -51.69 13.77
N ARG A 292 0.52 -51.40 12.86
CA ARG A 292 -0.87 -51.88 12.93
C ARG A 292 -1.07 -53.24 12.25
N VAL A 293 -0.08 -53.73 11.50
CA VAL A 293 -0.13 -55.03 10.81
C VAL A 293 0.53 -56.13 11.64
N GLU A 294 1.39 -55.77 12.60
CA GLU A 294 2.10 -56.71 13.48
C GLU A 294 1.43 -56.94 14.85
N ALA A 295 0.30 -56.27 15.12
CA ALA A 295 -0.52 -56.43 16.33
C ALA A 295 -1.86 -57.09 15.99
#